data_AF-I8W8Y4-F1
#
_entry.id   AF-I8W8Y4-F1
#
_cell.length_a   1.000
_cell.length_b   1.000
_cell.length_c   1.000
_cell.angle_alpha   90.00
_cell.angle_beta   90.00
_cell.angle_gamma   90.00
#
_symmetry.space_group_name_H-M   'P 1'
#
loop_
_entity.id
_entity.type
_entity.pdbx_description
1 polymer ?
#
loop_
_entity_poly.entity_id
_entity_poly.type
_entity_poly.pdbx_seq_one_letter_code
_entity_poly.pdbx_strand_id
1 'polypeptide(L)' 'MPMKKVCPRCGATFECMHDRILSCHCATVRLNEQQRAYLQKNYPGCLCHDCLTAVKEGIVMDVCDAPLCDKQKNND' A
#
# COMPACT_ATOMS: atom_id res chain seq x y z
N MET A 1 -0.90 -6.35 20.67
CA MET A 1 0.15 -7.38 20.47
C MET A 1 0.45 -7.48 18.99
N PRO A 2 1.71 -7.66 18.54
CA PRO A 2 1.98 -7.88 17.12
C PRO A 2 1.30 -9.18 16.65
N MET A 3 0.45 -9.08 15.63
CA MET A 3 -0.25 -10.23 15.05
C MET A 3 0.49 -10.64 13.78
N LYS A 4 0.91 -11.91 13.69
CA LYS A 4 1.52 -12.43 12.46
C LYS A 4 0.44 -12.59 11.40
N LYS A 5 0.56 -11.87 10.30
CA LYS A 5 -0.30 -11.98 9.11
C LYS A 5 0.53 -12.36 7.91
N VAL A 6 -0.11 -13.05 6.96
CA VAL A 6 0.49 -13.36 5.66
C VAL A 6 0.09 -12.29 4.66
N CYS A 7 1.07 -11.74 3.95
CA CYS A 7 0.85 -10.76 2.91
C CYS A 7 0.20 -11.44 1.69
N PRO A 8 -1.01 -11.03 1.25
CA PRO A 8 -1.68 -11.62 0.09
C PRO A 8 -0.95 -11.36 -1.23
N ARG A 9 -0.01 -10.40 -1.27
CA ARG A 9 0.74 -10.03 -2.49
C ARG A 9 1.99 -10.87 -2.70
N CYS A 10 2.80 -11.08 -1.65
CA CYS A 10 4.08 -11.79 -1.75
C CYS A 10 4.13 -13.10 -0.95
N GLY A 11 3.10 -13.42 -0.16
CA GLY A 11 3.09 -14.60 0.72
C GLY A 11 3.99 -14.48 1.94
N ALA A 12 4.69 -13.36 2.15
CA ALA A 12 5.56 -13.17 3.31
C ALA A 12 4.74 -13.05 4.60
N THR A 13 5.23 -13.70 5.67
CA THR A 13 4.67 -13.50 7.01
C THR A 13 5.28 -12.24 7.61
N PHE A 14 4.44 -11.33 8.08
CA PHE A 14 4.86 -10.07 8.70
C PHE A 14 4.06 -9.79 9.97
N GLU A 15 4.61 -8.93 10.83
CA GLU A 15 3.94 -8.52 12.06
C GLU A 15 3.07 -7.29 11.78
N CYS A 16 1.75 -7.48 11.88
CA CYS A 16 0.79 -6.40 11.78
C CYS A 16 0.53 -5.82 13.17
N MET A 17 0.91 -4.56 13.36
CA MET A 17 0.62 -3.80 14.58
C MET A 17 -0.72 -3.07 14.47
N HIS A 18 -1.81 -3.77 14.13
CA HIS A 18 -3.13 -3.13 13.96
C HIS A 18 -3.61 -2.42 15.24
N ASP A 19 -3.27 -2.97 16.41
CA ASP A 19 -3.55 -2.34 17.73
C ASP A 19 -2.84 -0.99 17.90
N ARG A 20 -1.76 -0.74 17.16
CA ARG A 20 -1.01 0.53 17.16
C ARG A 20 -0.94 1.04 15.74
N ILE A 21 -2.05 1.59 15.25
CA ILE A 21 -2.13 2.11 13.88
C ILE A 21 -1.00 3.08 13.54
N LEU A 22 -0.56 3.92 14.49
CA LEU A 22 0.57 4.84 14.32
C LEU A 22 1.91 4.13 14.09
N SER A 23 2.08 2.92 14.60
CA SER A 23 3.26 2.07 14.43
C SER A 23 3.08 1.01 13.33
N CYS A 24 1.91 0.95 12.69
CA CYS A 24 1.67 0.02 11.59
C CYS A 24 2.54 0.42 10.38
N HIS A 25 3.09 -0.58 9.70
CA HIS A 25 3.73 -0.38 8.40
C HIS A 25 2.81 0.34 7.39
N CYS A 26 1.50 0.12 7.52
CA CYS A 26 0.46 0.77 6.73
C CYS A 26 0.32 2.29 6.97
N ALA A 27 0.69 2.80 8.15
CA ALA A 27 0.62 4.23 8.47
C ALA A 27 1.98 4.95 8.33
N THR A 28 3.08 4.19 8.45
CA THR A 28 4.44 4.70 8.25
C THR A 28 4.76 4.90 6.78
N VAL A 29 4.30 4.00 5.90
CA VAL A 29 4.39 4.21 4.45
C VAL A 29 3.31 5.20 4.01
N ARG A 30 3.72 6.42 3.66
CA ARG A 30 2.84 7.45 3.12
C ARG A 30 2.50 7.11 1.67
N LEU A 31 1.29 6.62 1.46
CA LEU A 31 0.70 6.36 0.16
C LEU A 31 -0.24 7.50 -0.22
N ASN A 32 -0.26 7.85 -1.50
CA ASN A 32 -1.24 8.79 -2.06
C ASN A 32 -2.62 8.14 -2.13
N GLU A 33 -3.67 8.95 -2.29
CA GLU A 33 -5.05 8.48 -2.33
C GLU A 33 -5.27 7.41 -3.42
N GLN A 34 -4.67 7.60 -4.61
CA GLN A 34 -4.73 6.64 -5.71
C GLN A 34 -4.13 5.28 -5.35
N GLN A 35 -2.94 5.28 -4.74
CA GLN A 35 -2.27 4.06 -4.27
C GLN A 35 -3.11 3.36 -3.21
N ARG A 36 -3.72 4.12 -2.29
CA ARG A 36 -4.60 3.58 -1.24
C ARG A 36 -5.88 2.97 -1.82
N ALA A 37 -6.50 3.64 -2.79
CA ALA A 37 -7.69 3.14 -3.49
C ALA A 37 -7.37 1.85 -4.28
N TYR A 38 -6.22 1.81 -4.97
CA TYR A 38 -5.74 0.60 -5.63
C TYR A 38 -5.55 -0.54 -4.63
N LEU A 39 -4.92 -0.27 -3.49
CA LEU A 39 -4.75 -1.29 -2.45
C LEU A 39 -6.08 -1.80 -1.90
N GLN A 40 -7.03 -0.92 -1.61
CA GLN A 40 -8.35 -1.32 -1.12
C GLN A 40 -9.15 -2.14 -2.14
N LYS A 41 -9.03 -1.82 -3.44
CA LYS A 41 -9.72 -2.54 -4.52
C LYS A 41 -9.11 -3.92 -4.78
N ASN A 42 -7.78 -4.04 -4.73
CA ASN A 42 -7.05 -5.26 -5.12
C ASN A 42 -6.71 -6.17 -3.93
N TYR A 43 -6.55 -5.60 -2.74
CA TYR A 43 -6.09 -6.31 -1.55
C TYR A 43 -7.00 -5.98 -0.35
N PRO A 44 -7.98 -6.83 -0.01
CA PRO A 44 -8.85 -6.61 1.14
C PRO A 44 -8.15 -6.80 2.51
N GLY A 45 -6.84 -7.10 2.50
CA GLY A 45 -6.05 -7.43 3.69
C GLY A 45 -4.88 -6.48 3.93
N CYS A 46 -4.19 -6.69 5.05
CA CYS A 46 -2.96 -5.95 5.37
C CYS A 46 -1.80 -6.44 4.49
N LEU A 47 -1.02 -5.52 3.93
CA LEU A 47 0.21 -5.79 3.21
C LEU A 47 1.44 -5.59 4.09
N CYS A 48 2.51 -6.32 3.78
CA CYS A 48 3.81 -6.11 4.43
C CYS A 48 4.45 -4.77 4.02
N HIS A 49 5.45 -4.34 4.80
CA HIS A 49 6.19 -3.10 4.55
C HIS A 49 6.77 -3.04 3.13
N ASP A 50 7.43 -4.12 2.66
CA ASP A 50 8.05 -4.15 1.34
C ASP A 50 7.03 -3.99 0.21
N CYS A 51 5.86 -4.64 0.34
CA CYS A 51 4.80 -4.52 -0.65
C CYS A 51 4.19 -3.12 -0.67
N LEU A 52 4.03 -2.49 0.50
CA LEU A 52 3.56 -1.10 0.61
C LEU A 52 4.58 -0.13 0.00
N THR A 53 5.87 -0.31 0.29
CA THR A 53 6.95 0.48 -0.30
C THR A 53 7.02 0.27 -1.81
N ALA A 54 6.89 -0.96 -2.31
CA ALA A 54 6.85 -1.20 -3.76
C ALA A 54 5.66 -0.51 -4.46
N VAL A 55 4.50 -0.39 -3.78
CA VAL A 55 3.38 0.42 -4.29
C VAL A 55 3.72 1.90 -4.29
N LYS A 56 4.36 2.38 -3.21
CA LYS A 56 4.82 3.76 -3.08
C LYS A 56 5.79 4.15 -4.20
N GLU A 57 6.76 3.28 -4.50
CA GLU A 57 7.79 3.47 -5.52
C GLU A 57 7.26 3.30 -6.97
N GLY A 58 5.98 2.96 -7.16
CA GLY A 58 5.35 2.88 -8.49
C GLY A 58 5.63 1.60 -9.27
N ILE A 59 6.19 0.56 -8.63
CA ILE A 59 6.52 -0.72 -9.29
C ILE A 59 5.23 -1.53 -9.61
N VAL A 60 4.06 -1.09 -9.14
CA VAL A 60 2.73 -1.65 -9.49
C VAL A 60 2.08 -0.90 -10.66
N MET A 61 2.73 -0.85 -11.82
CA MET A 61 2.16 -0.20 -13.02
C MET A 61 2.01 -1.19 -14.19
N ASP A 62 1.31 -2.31 -13.97
CA ASP A 62 0.92 -3.25 -15.04
C ASP A 62 -0.60 -3.51 -15.14
N VAL A 63 -1.46 -2.67 -14.53
CA VAL A 63 -2.91 -2.73 -14.81
C VAL A 63 -3.48 -1.33 -15.03
N CYS A 64 -3.81 -1.07 -16.29
CA CYS A 64 -4.62 0.01 -16.80
C CYS A 64 -6.07 -0.05 -16.25
N ASP A 65 -6.25 0.34 -15.00
CA ASP A 65 -7.57 0.67 -14.42
C ASP A 65 -7.52 2.11 -13.89
N ALA A 66 -7.24 3.05 -14.81
CA ALA A 66 -7.28 4.48 -14.53
C ALA A 66 -8.69 5.03 -14.82
N PRO A 67 -9.27 5.78 -13.87
CA PRO A 67 -10.08 6.94 -14.24
C PRO A 67 -9.41 8.27 -13.88
N LEU A 68 -8.24 8.30 -13.23
CA LEU A 68 -7.53 9.56 -12.91
C LEU A 68 -6.03 9.50 -13.24
N CYS A 69 -5.71 9.54 -14.52
CA CYS A 69 -4.46 10.19 -14.96
C CYS A 69 -4.65 11.71 -14.87
N ASP A 70 -4.92 12.25 -13.67
CA ASP A 70 -4.95 13.70 -13.47
C ASP A 70 -3.53 14.17 -13.12
N LYS A 71 -2.88 14.64 -14.19
CA LYS A 71 -1.87 15.71 -14.23
C LYS A 71 -1.56 16.35 -12.87
N GLN A 72 -0.38 16.07 -12.31
CA GLN A 72 0.36 17.11 -11.60
C GLN A 72 1.19 17.92 -12.62
N LYS A 73 0.46 18.75 -13.36
CA LYS A 73 0.87 19.85 -14.26
C LYS A 73 1.30 21.17 -13.62
N ASN A 74 2.40 21.30 -12.89
CA ASN A 74 3.01 22.59 -12.47
C ASN A 74 4.17 22.33 -11.48
N ASN A 75 5.48 22.51 -11.73
CA ASN A 75 6.31 23.60 -12.31
C ASN A 75 6.20 24.96 -11.59
N ASP A 76 7.37 25.39 -11.06
CA ASP A 76 7.78 26.63 -10.35
C ASP A 76 7.47 26.73 -8.84
#